data_AF-A0AAW7VKL5-F1
#
_entry.id   AF-A0AAW7VKL5-F1
#
_cell.length_a   1.000
_cell.length_b   1.000
_cell.length_c   1.000
_cell.angle_alpha   90.00
_cell.angle_beta   90.00
_cell.angle_gamma   90.00
#
_symmetry.space_group_name_H-M   'P 1'
#
loop_
_entity.id
_entity.type
_entity.pdbx_description
1 polymer ?
#
loop_
_entity_poly.entity_id
_entity_poly.type
_entity_poly.pdbx_seq_one_letter_code
_entity_poly.pdbx_strand_id
1 'polypeptide(L)'
;TPAPVGILGPGWKMPADIRLQLRDNTLILSDNGGRSLYFEHLFPGEDGYSRSESLWLVRGGVLRLDEGHRLAALWQALPEELRLSPHRYLATNSPQGPWWVLGWCERVPEADEVLPAPLPPYRVLTGLVDRFGRTQTFHRETAGEFSGEITGVTDGAGRHFRLVLTTQAQRAEEARQQASSGGAEQSAFPDTLPDYTEYGRDNGIRLSAVWLTHDPEYPDNLPATPLVRYGWTPRGELAAVYDRSNTQVRSFTYDDKYRGRMVAHRHTGR
;
A
#
# COMPACT_ATOMS: atom_id res chain seq x y z
N THR A 1 -16.00 0.25 10.85
CA THR A 1 -14.75 0.09 11.64
C THR A 1 -13.65 0.80 10.89
N PRO A 2 -12.82 1.63 11.52
CA PRO A 2 -11.69 2.28 10.84
C PRO A 2 -10.76 1.23 10.22
N ALA A 3 -10.10 1.58 9.10
CA ALA A 3 -9.07 0.74 8.51
C ALA A 3 -7.94 0.49 9.51
N PRO A 4 -7.20 -0.63 9.43
CA PRO A 4 -5.99 -0.80 10.23
C PRO A 4 -4.99 0.33 9.97
N VAL A 5 -4.20 0.67 10.99
CA VAL A 5 -3.09 1.60 10.86
C VAL A 5 -2.04 0.99 9.94
N GLY A 6 -1.72 1.69 8.85
CA GLY A 6 -0.70 1.25 7.89
C GLY A 6 0.73 1.62 8.32
N ILE A 7 1.69 1.30 7.46
CA ILE A 7 3.13 1.53 7.69
C ILE A 7 3.52 3.01 7.86
N LEU A 8 2.61 3.94 7.55
CA LEU A 8 2.80 5.38 7.77
C LEU A 8 2.29 5.87 9.15
N GLY A 9 1.81 4.97 10.00
CA GLY A 9 1.33 5.29 11.33
C GLY A 9 -0.09 5.87 11.37
N PRO A 10 -0.64 6.08 12.58
CA PRO A 10 -2.03 6.47 12.76
C PRO A 10 -2.30 7.85 12.16
N GLY A 11 -3.47 8.01 11.54
CA GLY A 11 -3.86 9.23 10.83
C GLY A 11 -3.37 9.33 9.38
N TRP A 12 -2.48 8.43 8.94
CA TRP A 12 -2.00 8.37 7.56
C TRP A 12 -2.65 7.23 6.78
N LYS A 13 -2.70 7.38 5.46
CA LYS A 13 -3.29 6.41 4.54
C LYS A 13 -2.33 6.19 3.38
N MET A 14 -2.16 4.93 2.97
CA MET A 14 -1.41 4.61 1.75
C MET A 14 -2.37 4.02 0.70
N PRO A 15 -2.22 4.36 -0.60
CA PRO A 15 -3.03 3.73 -1.65
C PRO A 15 -2.94 2.19 -1.62
N ALA A 16 -1.77 1.65 -1.27
CA ALA A 16 -1.54 0.21 -1.15
C ALA A 16 -2.50 -0.49 -0.17
N ASP A 17 -3.10 0.22 0.78
CA ASP A 17 -3.93 -0.39 1.84
C ASP A 17 -5.33 -0.82 1.37
N ILE A 18 -5.69 -0.58 0.10
CA ILE A 18 -6.97 -1.03 -0.48
C ILE A 18 -7.01 -2.57 -0.56
N ARG A 19 -8.14 -3.15 -0.15
CA ARG A 19 -8.36 -4.61 -0.14
C ARG A 19 -9.76 -4.94 -0.66
N LEU A 20 -9.90 -6.09 -1.29
CA LEU A 20 -11.18 -6.64 -1.72
C LEU A 20 -11.40 -7.96 -0.98
N GLN A 21 -12.46 -8.11 -0.20
CA GLN A 21 -12.85 -9.39 0.39
C GLN A 21 -13.81 -10.13 -0.54
N LEU A 22 -13.57 -11.42 -0.70
CA LEU A 22 -14.39 -12.33 -1.50
C LEU A 22 -15.22 -13.17 -0.54
N ARG A 23 -16.54 -13.04 -0.61
CA ARG A 23 -17.51 -13.89 0.08
C ARG A 23 -18.37 -14.60 -0.94
N ASP A 24 -19.07 -15.66 -0.52
CA ASP A 24 -19.83 -16.54 -1.42
C ASP A 24 -20.71 -15.78 -2.43
N ASN A 25 -21.45 -14.75 -1.97
CA ASN A 25 -22.38 -13.99 -2.82
C ASN A 25 -22.08 -12.48 -2.86
N THR A 26 -20.96 -12.01 -2.31
CA THR A 26 -20.71 -10.57 -2.18
C THR A 26 -19.22 -10.27 -2.21
N LEU A 27 -18.88 -9.17 -2.86
CA LEU A 27 -17.54 -8.59 -2.86
C LEU A 27 -17.55 -7.33 -1.99
N ILE A 28 -16.56 -7.20 -1.11
CA ILE A 28 -16.44 -6.02 -0.22
C ILE A 28 -15.11 -5.34 -0.48
N LEU A 29 -15.15 -4.19 -1.15
CA LEU A 29 -13.97 -3.36 -1.37
C LEU A 29 -13.79 -2.42 -0.18
N SER A 30 -12.76 -2.65 0.62
CA SER A 30 -12.32 -1.74 1.67
C SER A 30 -11.28 -0.77 1.13
N ASP A 31 -11.58 0.53 1.20
CA ASP A 31 -10.61 1.55 0.82
C ASP A 31 -9.59 1.80 1.95
N ASN A 32 -8.56 2.59 1.65
CA ASN A 32 -7.55 3.00 2.62
C ASN A 32 -8.05 4.01 3.68
N GLY A 33 -9.33 4.38 3.62
CA GLY A 33 -9.99 5.29 4.55
C GLY A 33 -10.91 4.62 5.56
N GLY A 34 -11.06 3.30 5.50
CA GLY A 34 -11.97 2.54 6.37
C GLY A 34 -13.40 2.49 5.88
N ARG A 35 -13.67 2.91 4.63
CA ARG A 35 -14.98 2.71 4.00
C ARG A 35 -15.02 1.34 3.35
N SER A 36 -16.19 0.72 3.36
CA SER A 36 -16.45 -0.56 2.69
C SER A 36 -17.56 -0.39 1.66
N LEU A 37 -17.26 -0.72 0.41
CA LEU A 37 -18.20 -0.73 -0.70
C LEU A 37 -18.61 -2.17 -0.97
N TYR A 38 -19.91 -2.39 -1.16
CA TYR A 38 -20.48 -3.71 -1.41
C TYR A 38 -20.85 -3.85 -2.87
N PHE A 39 -20.46 -4.95 -3.47
CA PHE A 39 -20.81 -5.34 -4.83
C PHE A 39 -21.38 -6.76 -4.81
N GLU A 40 -22.26 -7.06 -5.76
CA GLU A 40 -22.65 -8.45 -6.01
C GLU A 40 -21.44 -9.28 -6.45
N HIS A 41 -21.55 -10.60 -6.34
CA HIS A 41 -20.53 -11.48 -6.89
C HIS A 41 -20.43 -11.29 -8.41
N LEU A 42 -19.20 -11.12 -8.92
CA LEU A 42 -18.92 -10.98 -10.35
C LEU A 42 -18.35 -12.29 -10.91
N PHE A 43 -18.95 -12.83 -11.96
CA PHE A 43 -18.35 -13.87 -12.80
C PHE A 43 -17.18 -13.28 -13.63
N PRO A 44 -16.27 -14.13 -14.16
CA PRO A 44 -15.20 -13.65 -15.03
C PRO A 44 -15.72 -12.80 -16.20
N GLY A 45 -15.14 -11.61 -16.39
CA GLY A 45 -15.55 -10.66 -17.43
C GLY A 45 -16.71 -9.73 -17.06
N GLU A 46 -17.37 -9.94 -15.91
CA GLU A 46 -18.43 -9.05 -15.44
C GLU A 46 -17.90 -7.83 -14.69
N ASP A 47 -18.74 -6.81 -14.62
CA ASP A 47 -18.50 -5.57 -13.89
C ASP A 47 -19.68 -5.21 -12.96
N GLY A 48 -19.38 -4.40 -11.97
CA GLY A 48 -20.34 -3.80 -11.06
C GLY A 48 -20.05 -2.33 -10.84
N TYR A 49 -21.10 -1.51 -10.77
CA TYR A 49 -20.97 -0.06 -10.56
C TYR A 49 -21.64 0.40 -9.28
N SER A 50 -20.86 1.01 -8.40
CA SER A 50 -21.38 1.73 -7.23
C SER A 50 -21.72 3.16 -7.63
N ARG A 51 -23.02 3.48 -7.72
CA ARG A 51 -23.50 4.83 -8.06
C ARG A 51 -23.15 5.88 -7.00
N SER A 52 -23.25 5.52 -5.72
CA SER A 52 -22.96 6.44 -4.60
C SER A 52 -21.49 6.83 -4.55
N GLU A 53 -20.61 5.93 -4.98
CA GLU A 53 -19.15 6.10 -4.91
C GLU A 53 -18.53 6.41 -6.27
N SER A 54 -19.34 6.41 -7.33
CA SER A 54 -18.90 6.55 -8.72
C SER A 54 -17.71 5.63 -9.04
N LEU A 55 -17.82 4.36 -8.64
CA LEU A 55 -16.73 3.39 -8.74
C LEU A 55 -17.18 2.13 -9.49
N TRP A 56 -16.40 1.75 -10.49
CA TRP A 56 -16.50 0.48 -11.18
C TRP A 56 -15.59 -0.54 -10.54
N LEU A 57 -16.06 -1.78 -10.44
CA LEU A 57 -15.29 -2.97 -10.14
C LEU A 57 -15.50 -3.96 -11.29
N VAL A 58 -14.44 -4.39 -11.93
CA VAL A 58 -14.47 -5.33 -13.07
C VAL A 58 -13.67 -6.55 -12.68
N ARG A 59 -14.18 -7.75 -12.95
CA ARG A 59 -13.41 -8.98 -12.82
C ARG A 59 -12.77 -9.32 -14.16
N GLY A 60 -11.48 -9.64 -14.16
CA GLY A 60 -10.79 -10.15 -15.34
C GLY A 60 -11.41 -11.46 -15.85
N GLY A 61 -10.91 -11.96 -16.97
CA GLY A 61 -11.43 -13.16 -17.65
C GLY A 61 -12.00 -12.89 -19.04
N VAL A 62 -11.88 -11.67 -19.56
CA VAL A 62 -12.38 -11.33 -20.90
C VAL A 62 -11.36 -10.47 -21.64
N LEU A 63 -11.12 -10.81 -22.91
CA LEU A 63 -10.17 -10.08 -23.73
C LEU A 63 -10.67 -8.65 -24.02
N ARG A 64 -11.97 -8.48 -24.30
CA ARG A 64 -12.56 -7.19 -24.68
C ARG A 64 -13.91 -7.01 -24.01
N LEU A 65 -14.18 -5.80 -23.53
CA LEU A 65 -15.55 -5.38 -23.20
C LEU A 65 -16.28 -4.97 -24.47
N ASP A 66 -17.61 -4.99 -24.45
CA ASP A 66 -18.45 -4.50 -25.55
C ASP A 66 -18.10 -3.06 -25.92
N GLU A 67 -18.12 -2.73 -27.21
CA GLU A 67 -17.74 -1.38 -27.70
C GLU A 67 -18.62 -0.26 -27.13
N GLY A 68 -19.88 -0.56 -26.80
CA GLY A 68 -20.79 0.38 -26.14
C GLY A 68 -20.53 0.58 -24.64
N HIS A 69 -19.66 -0.25 -24.03
CA HIS A 69 -19.35 -0.15 -22.61
C HIS A 69 -18.48 1.07 -22.33
N ARG A 70 -18.84 1.83 -21.29
CA ARG A 70 -18.11 3.05 -20.87
C ARG A 70 -16.63 2.85 -20.57
N LEU A 71 -16.19 1.62 -20.28
CA LEU A 71 -14.83 1.28 -19.90
C LEU A 71 -14.07 0.60 -21.04
N ALA A 72 -14.70 0.38 -22.21
CA ALA A 72 -14.11 -0.42 -23.28
C ALA A 72 -12.72 0.10 -23.72
N ALA A 73 -12.60 1.41 -23.96
CA ALA A 73 -11.32 2.01 -24.34
C ALA A 73 -10.25 1.87 -23.24
N LEU A 74 -10.64 2.07 -21.98
CA LEU A 74 -9.73 1.97 -20.84
C LEU A 74 -9.34 0.52 -20.56
N TRP A 75 -10.25 -0.43 -20.76
CA TRP A 75 -10.00 -1.85 -20.67
C TRP A 75 -8.96 -2.26 -21.71
N GLN A 76 -9.12 -1.83 -22.96
CA GLN A 76 -8.21 -2.18 -24.05
C GLN A 76 -6.78 -1.63 -23.89
N ALA A 77 -6.61 -0.59 -23.08
CA ALA A 77 -5.29 -0.07 -22.72
C ALA A 77 -4.55 -0.95 -21.69
N LEU A 78 -5.23 -1.89 -21.03
CA LEU A 78 -4.60 -2.82 -20.09
C LEU A 78 -3.74 -3.86 -20.82
N PRO A 79 -2.59 -4.23 -20.24
CA PRO A 79 -1.86 -5.43 -20.62
C PRO A 79 -2.78 -6.65 -20.68
N GLU A 80 -2.57 -7.51 -21.69
CA GLU A 80 -3.44 -8.66 -21.95
C GLU A 80 -3.55 -9.64 -20.78
N GLU A 81 -2.42 -9.91 -20.12
CA GLU A 81 -2.35 -10.76 -18.93
C GLU A 81 -3.35 -10.30 -17.83
N LEU A 82 -3.47 -8.99 -17.63
CA LEU A 82 -4.38 -8.45 -16.62
C LEU A 82 -5.86 -8.60 -17.01
N ARG A 83 -6.16 -8.51 -18.31
CA ARG A 83 -7.52 -8.65 -18.83
C ARG A 83 -8.01 -10.10 -18.79
N LEU A 84 -7.13 -11.05 -19.13
CA LEU A 84 -7.47 -12.46 -19.24
C LEU A 84 -7.52 -13.19 -17.89
N SER A 85 -6.84 -12.69 -16.86
CA SER A 85 -6.80 -13.38 -15.56
C SER A 85 -8.13 -13.26 -14.78
N PRO A 86 -8.88 -14.37 -14.55
CA PRO A 86 -10.13 -14.37 -13.78
C PRO A 86 -9.92 -14.20 -12.27
N HIS A 87 -8.66 -14.20 -11.82
CA HIS A 87 -8.27 -14.05 -10.42
C HIS A 87 -7.98 -12.60 -10.02
N ARG A 88 -7.95 -11.68 -10.99
CA ARG A 88 -7.70 -10.25 -10.79
C ARG A 88 -9.02 -9.49 -10.85
N TYR A 89 -9.10 -8.48 -9.99
CA TYR A 89 -10.16 -7.50 -10.01
C TYR A 89 -9.55 -6.14 -10.31
N LEU A 90 -10.26 -5.33 -11.08
CA LEU A 90 -9.82 -4.01 -11.47
C LEU A 90 -10.87 -3.00 -11.03
N ALA A 91 -10.45 -1.99 -10.29
CA ALA A 91 -11.34 -0.92 -9.88
C ALA A 91 -10.93 0.41 -10.54
N THR A 92 -11.91 1.23 -10.89
CA THR A 92 -11.66 2.59 -11.36
C THR A 92 -12.85 3.50 -11.07
N ASN A 93 -12.57 4.74 -10.71
CA ASN A 93 -13.59 5.77 -10.53
C ASN A 93 -13.77 6.65 -11.77
N SER A 94 -13.08 6.34 -12.86
CA SER A 94 -13.06 7.15 -14.07
C SER A 94 -12.90 6.27 -15.32
N PRO A 95 -13.67 6.50 -16.39
CA PRO A 95 -13.42 5.91 -17.70
C PRO A 95 -12.06 6.26 -18.32
N GLN A 96 -11.28 7.16 -17.71
CA GLN A 96 -9.92 7.49 -18.11
C GLN A 96 -8.84 6.92 -17.17
N GLY A 97 -9.25 6.12 -16.17
CA GLY A 97 -8.37 5.49 -15.22
C GLY A 97 -7.90 6.41 -14.09
N PRO A 98 -6.88 5.97 -13.32
CA PRO A 98 -6.17 4.70 -13.48
C PRO A 98 -7.03 3.49 -13.12
N TRP A 99 -6.59 2.31 -13.53
CA TRP A 99 -7.01 1.04 -12.97
C TRP A 99 -6.25 0.75 -11.67
N TRP A 100 -6.98 0.30 -10.66
CA TRP A 100 -6.46 -0.29 -9.43
C TRP A 100 -6.50 -1.80 -9.58
N VAL A 101 -5.33 -2.44 -9.65
CA VAL A 101 -5.19 -3.88 -9.88
C VAL A 101 -5.17 -4.60 -8.54
N LEU A 102 -6.26 -5.29 -8.23
CA LEU A 102 -6.45 -6.08 -7.02
C LEU A 102 -6.13 -7.55 -7.33
N GLY A 103 -5.09 -8.07 -6.70
CA GLY A 103 -4.53 -9.39 -6.98
C GLY A 103 -4.21 -10.18 -5.72
N TRP A 104 -3.73 -11.40 -5.90
CA TRP A 104 -3.15 -12.22 -4.84
C TRP A 104 -1.66 -11.87 -4.71
N CYS A 105 -1.25 -11.49 -3.50
CA CYS A 105 0.12 -11.00 -3.25
C CYS A 105 1.19 -12.08 -3.25
N GLU A 106 0.87 -13.32 -2.88
CA GLU A 106 1.87 -14.39 -2.73
C GLU A 106 2.12 -15.13 -4.05
N ARG A 107 1.13 -15.14 -4.94
CA ARG A 107 1.19 -15.86 -6.21
C ARG A 107 0.14 -15.35 -7.19
N VAL A 108 0.48 -15.25 -8.47
CA VAL A 108 -0.50 -15.13 -9.55
C VAL A 108 -0.54 -16.48 -10.27
N PRO A 109 -1.67 -17.20 -10.25
CA PRO A 109 -1.86 -18.41 -11.05
C PRO A 109 -1.79 -18.07 -12.52
N GLU A 110 -1.15 -18.93 -13.32
CA GLU A 110 -1.25 -18.84 -14.78
C GLU A 110 -2.68 -19.15 -15.23
N ALA A 111 -3.08 -18.62 -16.38
CA ALA A 111 -4.46 -18.73 -16.87
C ALA A 111 -4.92 -20.19 -17.07
N ASP A 112 -3.99 -21.10 -17.32
CA ASP A 112 -4.19 -22.54 -17.51
C ASP A 112 -3.85 -23.37 -16.26
N GLU A 113 -3.45 -22.74 -15.15
CA GLU A 113 -3.11 -23.44 -13.93
C GLU A 113 -4.36 -24.03 -13.26
N VAL A 114 -4.44 -25.36 -13.23
CA VAL A 114 -5.44 -26.07 -12.43
C VAL A 114 -5.05 -25.97 -10.96
N LEU A 115 -5.56 -24.96 -10.27
CA LEU A 115 -5.28 -24.72 -8.86
C LEU A 115 -5.94 -25.78 -7.95
N PRO A 116 -5.19 -26.38 -7.01
CA PRO A 116 -5.77 -26.90 -5.79
C PRO A 116 -5.18 -26.19 -4.56
N ALA A 117 -5.92 -25.21 -4.03
CA ALA A 117 -5.85 -24.65 -2.67
C ALA A 117 -6.90 -23.52 -2.61
N PRO A 118 -7.58 -23.27 -1.47
CA PRO A 118 -8.46 -22.11 -1.39
C PRO A 118 -7.62 -20.85 -1.60
N LEU A 119 -7.87 -20.16 -2.72
CA LEU A 119 -7.34 -18.81 -2.93
C LEU A 119 -7.68 -17.97 -1.70
N PRO A 120 -6.81 -17.06 -1.24
CA PRO A 120 -7.14 -16.21 -0.12
C PRO A 120 -8.50 -15.55 -0.36
N PRO A 121 -9.36 -15.46 0.67
CA PRO A 121 -10.68 -14.82 0.55
C PRO A 121 -10.56 -13.29 0.46
N TYR A 122 -9.41 -12.79 0.02
CA TYR A 122 -9.13 -11.39 -0.19
C TYR A 122 -8.17 -11.17 -1.37
N ARG A 123 -8.21 -9.97 -1.93
CA ARG A 123 -7.22 -9.42 -2.85
C ARG A 123 -6.70 -8.13 -2.27
N VAL A 124 -5.46 -7.80 -2.57
CA VAL A 124 -4.81 -6.56 -2.16
C VAL A 124 -4.45 -5.75 -3.38
N LEU A 125 -4.25 -4.44 -3.22
CA LEU A 125 -3.73 -3.63 -4.31
C LEU A 125 -2.31 -4.08 -4.65
N THR A 126 -2.14 -4.57 -5.88
CA THR A 126 -0.88 -5.06 -6.45
C THR A 126 -0.32 -4.13 -7.51
N GLY A 127 -1.13 -3.18 -8.00
CA GLY A 127 -0.61 -2.15 -8.87
C GLY A 127 -1.64 -1.13 -9.34
N LEU A 128 -1.13 -0.15 -10.08
CA LEU A 128 -1.87 0.87 -10.79
C LEU A 128 -1.51 0.78 -12.27
N VAL A 129 -2.49 0.93 -13.15
CA VAL A 129 -2.26 1.05 -14.59
C VAL A 129 -2.99 2.26 -15.11
N ASP A 130 -2.28 3.20 -15.71
CA ASP A 130 -2.94 4.35 -16.33
C ASP A 130 -3.46 4.04 -17.74
N ARG A 131 -4.16 5.01 -18.34
CA ARG A 131 -4.73 4.85 -19.70
C ARG A 131 -3.70 4.66 -20.81
N PHE A 132 -2.42 4.89 -20.54
CA PHE A 132 -1.33 4.71 -21.51
C PHE A 132 -0.63 3.35 -21.32
N GLY A 133 -1.12 2.51 -20.41
CA GLY A 133 -0.52 1.22 -20.09
C GLY A 133 0.69 1.33 -19.17
N ARG A 134 1.00 2.52 -18.62
CA ARG A 134 2.11 2.66 -17.66
C ARG A 134 1.70 2.07 -16.33
N THR A 135 2.56 1.25 -15.77
CA THR A 135 2.28 0.47 -14.57
C THR A 135 3.04 1.00 -13.36
N GLN A 136 2.46 0.83 -12.17
CA GLN A 136 3.17 0.88 -10.90
C GLN A 136 2.80 -0.38 -10.15
N THR A 137 3.77 -1.23 -9.82
CA THR A 137 3.55 -2.53 -9.17
C THR A 137 3.95 -2.44 -7.71
N PHE A 138 3.11 -2.94 -6.81
CA PHE A 138 3.36 -3.02 -5.38
C PHE A 138 3.77 -4.44 -4.99
N HIS A 139 4.91 -4.55 -4.33
CA HIS A 139 5.47 -5.81 -3.85
C HIS A 139 5.25 -5.92 -2.35
N ARG A 140 4.82 -7.10 -1.91
CA ARG A 140 4.55 -7.38 -0.50
C ARG A 140 5.43 -8.51 -0.02
N GLU A 141 5.79 -8.43 1.25
CA GLU A 141 6.51 -9.50 1.91
C GLU A 141 5.63 -10.75 1.99
N THR A 142 6.16 -11.90 1.61
CA THR A 142 5.39 -13.14 1.56
C THR A 142 5.39 -13.88 2.90
N ALA A 143 6.42 -13.69 3.73
CA ALA A 143 6.58 -14.43 4.97
C ALA A 143 7.33 -13.65 6.06
N GLY A 144 7.27 -14.14 7.30
CA GLY A 144 7.97 -13.55 8.44
C GLY A 144 7.21 -12.38 9.08
N GLU A 145 7.95 -11.57 9.86
CA GLU A 145 7.39 -10.52 10.73
C GLU A 145 6.65 -9.42 9.95
N PHE A 146 7.01 -9.19 8.68
CA PHE A 146 6.39 -8.20 7.81
C PHE A 146 5.41 -8.80 6.79
N SER A 147 5.04 -10.09 6.92
CA SER A 147 4.17 -10.77 5.94
C SER A 147 2.90 -9.97 5.65
N GLY A 148 2.62 -9.79 4.35
CA GLY A 148 1.50 -9.02 3.86
C GLY A 148 1.74 -7.51 3.79
N GLU A 149 2.81 -6.96 4.36
CA GLU A 149 3.14 -5.53 4.25
C GLU A 149 3.82 -5.19 2.94
N ILE A 150 3.64 -3.95 2.46
CA ILE A 150 4.32 -3.46 1.26
C ILE A 150 5.80 -3.20 1.55
N THR A 151 6.68 -3.87 0.81
CA THR A 151 8.14 -3.81 0.95
C THR A 151 8.83 -3.35 -0.33
N GLY A 152 8.11 -3.22 -1.44
CA GLY A 152 8.66 -2.71 -2.68
C GLY A 152 7.66 -2.06 -3.60
N VAL A 153 8.17 -1.22 -4.49
CA VAL A 153 7.43 -0.62 -5.61
C VAL A 153 8.27 -0.71 -6.87
N THR A 154 7.71 -1.19 -7.97
CA THR A 154 8.31 -1.02 -9.30
C THR A 154 7.50 0.01 -10.07
N ASP A 155 8.16 1.03 -10.63
CA ASP A 155 7.48 2.02 -11.47
C ASP A 155 7.45 1.63 -12.96
N GLY A 156 6.79 2.45 -13.78
CA GLY A 156 6.62 2.18 -15.21
C GLY A 156 7.90 2.30 -16.04
N ALA A 157 9.00 2.79 -15.44
CA ALA A 157 10.32 2.77 -16.05
C ALA A 157 11.13 1.53 -15.66
N GLY A 158 10.56 0.63 -14.84
CA GLY A 158 11.22 -0.57 -14.35
C GLY A 158 12.13 -0.33 -13.14
N ARG A 159 12.14 0.88 -12.55
CA ARG A 159 12.94 1.15 -11.35
C ARG A 159 12.32 0.45 -10.16
N HIS A 160 13.15 -0.21 -9.35
CA HIS A 160 12.71 -0.89 -8.14
C HIS A 160 13.07 -0.09 -6.89
N PHE A 161 12.05 0.21 -6.09
CA PHE A 161 12.17 0.89 -4.81
C PHE A 161 11.91 -0.09 -3.68
N ARG A 162 12.89 -0.27 -2.79
CA ARG A 162 12.72 -1.07 -1.57
C ARG A 162 12.26 -0.19 -0.42
N LEU A 163 11.16 -0.57 0.21
CA LEU A 163 10.62 0.03 1.44
C LEU A 163 11.15 -0.79 2.62
N VAL A 164 11.97 -0.15 3.46
CA VAL A 164 12.51 -0.77 4.67
C VAL A 164 11.50 -0.56 5.80
N LEU A 165 11.08 -1.65 6.42
CA LEU A 165 10.14 -1.63 7.53
C LEU A 165 10.87 -1.91 8.84
N THR A 166 10.31 -1.40 9.93
CA THR A 166 10.78 -1.64 11.30
C THR A 166 9.60 -1.96 12.20
N THR A 167 9.81 -2.81 13.20
CA THR A 167 8.83 -3.03 14.26
C THR A 167 9.02 -2.06 15.43
N GLN A 168 8.02 -1.97 16.31
CA GLN A 168 8.13 -1.14 17.50
C GLN A 168 9.28 -1.60 18.41
N ALA A 169 9.43 -2.92 18.59
CA ALA A 169 10.51 -3.48 19.40
C ALA A 169 11.90 -3.14 18.85
N GLN A 170 12.09 -3.21 17.52
CA GLN A 170 13.34 -2.78 16.88
C GLN A 170 13.65 -1.31 17.15
N ARG A 171 12.65 -0.41 16.99
CA ARG A 171 12.83 1.02 17.26
C ARG A 171 13.11 1.31 18.73
N ALA A 172 12.48 0.59 19.65
CA ALA A 172 12.75 0.72 21.09
C ALA A 172 14.18 0.32 21.44
N GLU A 173 14.67 -0.77 20.85
CA GLU A 173 16.04 -1.24 21.04
C GLU A 173 17.08 -0.28 20.46
N GLU A 174 16.88 0.23 19.24
CA GLU A 174 17.75 1.24 18.64
C GLU A 174 17.83 2.51 19.51
N ALA A 175 16.70 2.96 20.07
CA ALA A 175 16.67 4.10 20.97
C ALA A 175 17.40 3.84 22.29
N ARG A 176 17.34 2.61 22.84
CA ARG A 176 18.14 2.20 24.01
C ARG A 176 19.64 2.23 23.72
N GLN A 177 20.06 1.73 22.57
CA GLN A 177 21.47 1.73 22.16
C GLN A 177 22.01 3.15 21.93
N GLN A 178 21.19 4.04 21.36
CA GLN A 178 21.56 5.45 21.21
C GLN A 178 21.68 6.15 22.57
N ALA A 179 20.73 5.93 23.49
CA ALA A 179 20.76 6.52 24.84
C ALA A 179 21.98 6.06 25.64
N SER A 180 22.34 4.78 25.58
CA SER A 180 23.52 4.23 26.27
C SER A 180 24.85 4.78 25.71
N SER A 181 24.92 5.02 24.40
CA SER A 181 26.08 5.65 23.77
C SER A 181 26.20 7.16 24.05
N GLY A 182 25.08 7.83 24.34
CA GLY A 182 24.99 9.28 24.56
C GLY A 182 24.98 9.73 26.03
N GLY A 183 25.02 8.79 27.00
CA GLY A 183 25.03 9.10 28.44
C GLY A 183 23.70 9.65 28.98
N ALA A 184 22.58 9.45 28.28
CA ALA A 184 21.25 9.95 28.66
C ALA A 184 20.40 8.88 29.37
N GLU A 185 19.36 9.33 30.11
CA GLU A 185 18.38 8.49 30.82
C GLU A 185 17.66 7.46 29.93
N GLN A 186 16.96 6.51 30.56
CA GLN A 186 16.18 5.43 29.94
C GLN A 186 15.40 5.91 28.70
N SER A 187 15.56 5.18 27.59
CA SER A 187 14.86 5.43 26.32
C SER A 187 13.36 5.62 26.52
N ALA A 188 12.82 6.72 26.00
CA ALA A 188 11.39 7.02 26.02
C ALA A 188 10.56 6.17 25.03
N PHE A 189 11.19 5.33 24.20
CA PHE A 189 10.49 4.46 23.27
C PHE A 189 10.00 3.18 23.95
N PRO A 190 8.68 2.92 23.98
CA PRO A 190 8.14 1.69 24.55
C PRO A 190 8.37 0.49 23.62
N ASP A 191 8.56 -0.71 24.18
CA ASP A 191 8.71 -1.95 23.40
C ASP A 191 7.45 -2.32 22.62
N THR A 192 6.26 -1.89 23.08
CA THR A 192 4.96 -2.17 22.45
C THR A 192 4.12 -0.92 22.29
N LEU A 193 3.21 -0.94 21.32
CA LEU A 193 2.15 0.05 21.17
C LEU A 193 0.82 -0.57 21.58
N PRO A 194 -0.15 0.24 22.07
CA PRO A 194 -1.54 -0.16 22.16
C PRO A 194 -2.06 -0.81 20.86
N ASP A 195 -2.69 -1.97 21.00
CA ASP A 195 -3.21 -2.77 19.87
C ASP A 195 -4.24 -2.01 19.02
N TYR A 196 -4.95 -1.05 19.61
CA TYR A 196 -5.98 -0.25 18.95
C TYR A 196 -5.80 1.24 19.23
N THR A 197 -6.09 2.02 18.21
CA THR A 197 -6.20 3.49 18.27
C THR A 197 -7.57 3.92 17.74
N GLU A 198 -7.89 5.21 17.82
CA GLU A 198 -9.07 5.78 17.14
C GLU A 198 -9.00 5.60 15.61
N TYR A 199 -7.80 5.34 15.08
CA TYR A 199 -7.52 5.06 13.67
C TYR A 199 -7.47 3.57 13.35
N GLY A 200 -7.92 2.68 14.24
CA GLY A 200 -7.97 1.24 14.01
C GLY A 200 -6.84 0.46 14.67
N ARG A 201 -6.77 -0.83 14.34
CA ARG A 201 -5.76 -1.76 14.87
C ARG A 201 -4.38 -1.35 14.38
N ASP A 202 -3.40 -1.33 15.28
CA ASP A 202 -2.02 -0.95 14.99
C ASP A 202 -1.08 -2.12 15.26
N ASN A 203 -0.33 -2.55 14.24
CA ASN A 203 0.65 -3.64 14.36
C ASN A 203 2.05 -3.15 14.73
N GLY A 204 2.25 -1.84 14.88
CA GLY A 204 3.54 -1.24 15.21
C GLY A 204 4.60 -1.34 14.11
N ILE A 205 4.25 -1.78 12.90
CA ILE A 205 5.17 -1.78 11.76
C ILE A 205 5.18 -0.39 11.13
N ARG A 206 6.37 0.14 10.84
CA ARG A 206 6.54 1.46 10.22
C ARG A 206 7.59 1.45 9.13
N LEU A 207 7.37 2.28 8.11
CA LEU A 207 8.35 2.59 7.08
C LEU A 207 9.51 3.37 7.70
N SER A 208 10.75 2.88 7.59
CA SER A 208 11.94 3.59 8.07
C SER A 208 12.68 4.30 6.95
N ALA A 209 12.75 3.70 5.76
CA ALA A 209 13.47 4.26 4.62
C ALA A 209 12.97 3.73 3.28
N VAL A 210 13.26 4.46 2.21
CA VAL A 210 13.08 3.99 0.83
C VAL A 210 14.40 4.06 0.08
N TRP A 211 14.76 2.96 -0.58
CA TRP A 211 15.96 2.82 -1.39
C TRP A 211 15.59 2.63 -2.85
N LEU A 212 16.38 3.18 -3.77
CA LEU A 212 16.40 2.74 -5.17
C LEU A 212 17.39 1.58 -5.26
N THR A 213 16.90 0.39 -5.60
CA THR A 213 17.70 -0.85 -5.63
C THR A 213 17.93 -1.40 -7.03
N HIS A 214 17.18 -0.90 -8.01
CA HIS A 214 17.38 -1.21 -9.42
C HIS A 214 16.95 -0.01 -10.27
N ASP A 215 17.77 0.35 -11.24
CA ASP A 215 17.47 1.35 -12.25
C ASP A 215 17.94 0.83 -13.62
N PRO A 216 17.03 0.55 -14.57
CA PRO A 216 17.41 0.05 -15.89
C PRO A 216 18.25 1.04 -16.71
N GLU A 217 18.08 2.34 -16.50
CA GLU A 217 18.79 3.38 -17.25
C GLU A 217 20.21 3.58 -16.67
N TYR A 218 20.35 3.45 -15.35
CA TYR A 218 21.61 3.67 -14.63
C TYR A 218 21.94 2.52 -13.65
N PRO A 219 22.18 1.29 -14.14
CA PRO A 219 22.33 0.11 -13.29
C PRO A 219 23.54 0.19 -12.34
N ASP A 220 24.62 0.85 -12.77
CA ASP A 220 25.87 0.97 -12.00
C ASP A 220 25.95 2.24 -11.13
N ASN A 221 24.93 3.10 -11.16
CA ASN A 221 24.93 4.40 -10.45
C ASN A 221 23.81 4.49 -9.41
N LEU A 222 23.65 3.42 -8.63
CA LEU A 222 22.65 3.39 -7.57
C LEU A 222 23.09 4.23 -6.35
N PRO A 223 22.14 4.89 -5.65
CA PRO A 223 22.42 5.59 -4.41
C PRO A 223 23.07 4.73 -3.32
N ALA A 224 24.21 5.19 -2.78
CA ALA A 224 24.80 4.61 -1.56
C ALA A 224 23.99 4.90 -0.28
N THR A 225 23.01 5.80 -0.35
CA THR A 225 22.13 6.18 0.76
C THR A 225 20.66 6.07 0.34
N PRO A 226 19.73 5.82 1.28
CA PRO A 226 18.30 5.86 1.01
C PRO A 226 17.87 7.23 0.48
N LEU A 227 16.89 7.20 -0.42
CA LEU A 227 16.29 8.39 -1.03
C LEU A 227 15.54 9.24 0.01
N VAL A 228 14.91 8.56 0.97
CA VAL A 228 14.13 9.19 2.03
C VAL A 228 14.19 8.30 3.28
N ARG A 229 14.17 8.94 4.45
CA ARG A 229 14.03 8.29 5.76
C ARG A 229 12.87 8.90 6.53
N TYR A 230 12.30 8.11 7.42
CA TYR A 230 11.14 8.47 8.23
C TYR A 230 11.49 8.32 9.70
N GLY A 231 11.23 9.39 10.46
CA GLY A 231 11.35 9.41 11.92
C GLY A 231 9.97 9.23 12.56
N TRP A 232 9.94 8.54 13.70
CA TRP A 232 8.70 8.18 14.40
C TRP A 232 8.71 8.73 15.82
N THR A 233 7.53 9.04 16.37
CA THR A 233 7.39 9.32 17.81
C THR A 233 7.38 8.01 18.60
N PRO A 234 7.63 8.04 19.92
CA PRO A 234 7.41 6.88 20.79
C PRO A 234 5.99 6.29 20.72
N ARG A 235 5.00 7.10 20.30
CA ARG A 235 3.61 6.69 20.12
C ARG A 235 3.34 6.06 18.75
N GLY A 236 4.38 5.91 17.92
CA GLY A 236 4.29 5.33 16.58
C GLY A 236 3.71 6.27 15.52
N GLU A 237 3.71 7.59 15.76
CA GLU A 237 3.23 8.61 14.82
C GLU A 237 4.39 9.11 13.94
N LEU A 238 4.11 9.47 12.68
CA LEU A 238 5.15 9.95 11.76
C LEU A 238 5.66 11.32 12.23
N ALA A 239 6.85 11.38 12.80
CA ALA A 239 7.41 12.60 13.37
C ALA A 239 8.07 13.48 12.30
N ALA A 240 8.85 12.88 11.40
CA ALA A 240 9.68 13.61 10.46
C ALA A 240 9.97 12.82 9.17
N VAL A 241 10.28 13.55 8.11
CA VAL A 241 10.80 12.97 6.85
C VAL A 241 12.11 13.66 6.52
N TYR A 242 13.12 12.86 6.20
CA TYR A 242 14.47 13.31 5.85
C TYR A 242 14.76 12.96 4.39
N ASP A 243 15.35 13.90 3.67
CA ASP A 243 15.81 13.65 2.30
C ASP A 243 17.08 12.79 2.25
N ARG A 244 17.60 12.59 1.04
CA ARG A 244 18.80 11.79 0.77
C ARG A 244 20.07 12.31 1.46
N SER A 245 20.15 13.61 1.74
CA SER A 245 21.24 14.25 2.49
C SER A 245 21.06 14.16 4.00
N ASN A 246 20.02 13.47 4.46
CA ASN A 246 19.61 13.40 5.86
C ASN A 246 19.12 14.75 6.42
N THR A 247 18.73 15.68 5.54
CA THR A 247 18.14 16.95 5.95
C THR A 247 16.65 16.77 6.21
N GLN A 248 16.16 17.27 7.35
CA GLN A 248 14.75 17.21 7.68
C GLN A 248 13.94 18.13 6.75
N VAL A 249 13.11 17.54 5.90
CA VAL A 249 12.26 18.26 4.93
C VAL A 249 10.82 18.41 5.40
N ARG A 250 10.35 17.52 6.28
CA ARG A 250 9.03 17.62 6.91
C ARG A 250 9.09 17.29 8.40
N SER A 251 8.24 17.94 9.17
CA SER A 251 7.92 17.55 10.55
C SER A 251 6.43 17.66 10.83
N PHE A 252 5.95 16.82 11.74
CA PHE A 252 4.56 16.75 12.12
C PHE A 252 4.42 16.80 13.64
N THR A 253 3.43 17.53 14.11
CA THR A 253 3.08 17.65 15.53
C THR A 253 1.71 17.06 15.73
N TYR A 254 1.55 16.30 16.82
CA TYR A 254 0.34 15.58 17.15
C TYR A 254 -0.26 16.09 18.45
N ASP A 255 -1.56 15.86 18.61
CA ASP A 255 -2.28 16.10 19.85
C ASP A 255 -1.81 15.13 20.95
N ASP A 256 -1.52 15.68 22.14
CA ASP A 256 -1.02 14.88 23.27
C ASP A 256 -2.07 13.86 23.73
N LYS A 257 -3.35 14.21 23.70
CA LYS A 257 -4.46 13.37 24.15
C LYS A 257 -4.89 12.39 23.06
N TYR A 258 -5.06 12.87 21.84
CA TYR A 258 -5.62 12.10 20.73
C TYR A 258 -4.52 11.58 19.79
N ARG A 259 -4.07 10.34 20.02
CA ARG A 259 -3.02 9.71 19.20
C ARG A 259 -3.41 9.65 17.72
N GLY A 260 -2.50 10.05 16.84
CA GLY A 260 -2.67 10.10 15.39
C GLY A 260 -3.33 11.37 14.88
N ARG A 261 -3.87 12.21 15.77
CA ARG A 261 -4.47 13.49 15.41
C ARG A 261 -3.37 14.53 15.20
N MET A 262 -2.97 14.72 13.95
CA MET A 262 -2.02 15.76 13.57
C MET A 262 -2.63 17.15 13.80
N VAL A 263 -1.91 18.02 14.50
CA VAL A 263 -2.33 19.40 14.82
C VAL A 263 -1.50 20.45 14.08
N ALA A 264 -0.30 20.10 13.66
CA ALA A 264 0.53 20.95 12.81
C ALA A 264 1.44 20.12 11.90
N HIS A 265 1.83 20.72 10.78
CA HIS A 265 2.89 20.20 9.94
C HIS A 265 3.76 21.36 9.46
N ARG A 266 5.05 21.10 9.22
CA ARG A 266 6.01 22.05 8.68
C ARG A 266 6.75 21.43 7.52
N HIS A 267 6.99 22.22 6.49
CA HIS A 267 7.80 21.86 5.33
C HIS A 267 9.00 22.80 5.26
N THR A 268 10.21 22.28 5.28
CA THR A 268 11.41 23.11 5.20
C THR A 268 11.51 23.69 3.79
N GLY A 269 11.45 25.03 3.66
CA GLY A 269 11.51 25.74 2.37
C GLY A 269 10.28 26.61 2.03
N ARG A 270 9.23 26.61 2.85
CA ARG A 270 8.14 27.61 2.87
C ARG A 270 7.57 27.78 4.27
#